data_AF-A0AA91EET6-F1
#
_entry.id   AF-A0AA91EET6-F1
#
_cell.length_a   1.000
_cell.length_b   1.000
_cell.length_c   1.000
_cell.angle_alpha   90.00
_cell.angle_beta   90.00
_cell.angle_gamma   90.00
#
_symmetry.space_group_name_H-M   'P 1'
#
loop_
_entity.id
_entity.type
_entity.pdbx_description
1 polymer ?
#
loop_
_entity_poly.entity_id
_entity_poly.type
_entity_poly.pdbx_seq_one_letter_code
_entity_poly.pdbx_strand_id
1 'polypeptide(L)'
;MREKMAIKIMLFIGGVICGAVALLYLFSDPDQLNKSHLVESYQACDGVYVSVLLDDTGGATAPFFYQYYLMDHRVVSLKDKKQLPAPVLISDVGSAKIICDGNRIRINVTGRVFEFTNRVLVKNAQGSARHIDLVAISQ
;
A
#
# COMPACT_ATOMS: atom_id res chain seq x y z
N MET A 1 -9.26 -3.36 59.67
CA MET A 1 -8.94 -2.13 58.89
C MET A 1 -7.91 -2.40 57.77
N ARG A 2 -6.86 -3.21 57.99
CA ARG A 2 -5.86 -3.59 56.97
C ARG A 2 -6.41 -4.39 55.78
N GLU A 3 -7.35 -5.32 55.99
CA GLU A 3 -7.88 -6.16 54.90
C GLU A 3 -8.68 -5.35 53.86
N LYS A 4 -9.51 -4.40 54.31
CA LYS A 4 -10.24 -3.50 53.40
C LYS A 4 -9.31 -2.58 52.61
N MET A 5 -8.12 -2.28 53.15
CA MET A 5 -7.10 -1.47 52.48
C MET A 5 -6.37 -2.29 51.40
N ALA A 6 -6.06 -3.56 51.68
CA ALA A 6 -5.43 -4.47 50.72
C ALA A 6 -6.31 -4.75 49.49
N ILE A 7 -7.63 -4.91 49.68
CA ILE A 7 -8.59 -5.12 48.57
C ILE A 7 -8.64 -3.91 47.65
N LYS A 8 -8.63 -2.69 48.19
CA LYS A 8 -8.61 -1.45 47.40
C LYS A 8 -7.33 -1.30 46.59
N ILE A 9 -6.19 -1.69 47.16
CA ILE A 9 -4.88 -1.64 46.48
C ILE A 9 -4.84 -2.65 45.32
N MET A 10 -5.34 -3.87 45.52
CA MET A 10 -5.44 -4.89 44.45
C MET A 10 -6.30 -4.42 43.27
N LEU A 11 -7.47 -3.81 43.55
CA LEU A 11 -8.34 -3.27 42.49
C LEU A 11 -7.70 -2.11 41.74
N PHE A 12 -6.96 -1.26 42.45
CA PHE A 12 -6.24 -0.14 41.83
C PHE A 12 -5.13 -0.64 40.90
N ILE A 13 -4.33 -1.62 41.35
CA ILE A 13 -3.27 -2.23 40.53
C ILE A 13 -3.87 -2.92 39.30
N GLY A 14 -4.94 -3.71 39.47
CA GLY A 14 -5.63 -4.35 38.34
C GLY A 14 -6.17 -3.33 37.33
N GLY A 15 -6.74 -2.22 37.82
CA GLY A 15 -7.20 -1.12 36.97
C GLY A 15 -6.06 -0.44 36.20
N VAL A 16 -4.92 -0.22 36.84
CA VAL A 16 -3.72 0.36 36.19
C VAL A 16 -3.16 -0.60 35.13
N ILE A 17 -3.11 -1.90 35.41
CA ILE A 17 -2.63 -2.89 34.43
C ILE A 17 -3.57 -2.97 33.22
N CYS A 18 -4.89 -3.07 33.44
CA CYS A 18 -5.87 -3.04 32.36
C CYS A 18 -5.81 -1.73 31.56
N GLY A 19 -5.66 -0.59 32.26
CA GLY A 19 -5.51 0.71 31.63
C GLY A 19 -4.24 0.79 30.77
N ALA A 20 -3.11 0.31 31.28
CA ALA A 20 -1.85 0.26 30.54
C ALA A 20 -1.93 -0.65 29.31
N VAL A 21 -2.55 -1.82 29.43
CA VAL A 21 -2.75 -2.74 28.29
C VAL A 21 -3.68 -2.12 27.25
N ALA A 22 -4.80 -1.51 27.66
CA ALA A 22 -5.71 -0.81 26.75
C ALA A 22 -5.02 0.37 26.04
N LEU A 23 -4.20 1.13 26.78
CA LEU A 23 -3.38 2.22 26.24
C LEU A 23 -2.39 1.68 25.20
N LEU A 24 -1.69 0.58 25.52
CA LEU A 24 -0.80 -0.08 24.58
C LEU A 24 -1.56 -0.55 23.34
N TYR A 25 -2.75 -1.12 23.45
CA TYR A 25 -3.56 -1.52 22.29
C TYR A 25 -4.01 -0.33 21.44
N LEU A 26 -4.34 0.81 22.05
CA LEU A 26 -4.71 2.04 21.33
C LEU A 26 -3.52 2.69 20.61
N PHE A 27 -2.30 2.51 21.12
CA PHE A 27 -1.06 3.01 20.51
C PHE A 27 -0.29 1.95 19.72
N SER A 28 -0.76 0.70 19.71
CA SER A 28 -0.17 -0.35 18.89
C SER A 28 -0.64 -0.14 17.47
N ASP A 29 0.25 0.35 16.61
CA ASP A 29 0.00 0.43 15.17
C ASP A 29 -0.29 -0.99 14.65
N PRO A 30 -1.51 -1.27 14.16
CA PRO A 30 -1.85 -2.60 13.63
C PRO A 30 -1.09 -2.94 12.32
N ASP A 31 -0.28 -2.02 11.81
CA ASP A 31 0.40 -2.13 10.51
C ASP A 31 1.64 -3.04 10.49
N GLN A 32 2.01 -3.70 11.61
CA GLN A 32 3.13 -4.64 11.61
C GLN A 32 2.92 -5.90 10.75
N LEU A 33 1.72 -6.15 10.23
CA LEU A 33 1.45 -7.25 9.30
C LEU A 33 1.52 -6.86 7.82
N ASN A 34 1.68 -5.58 7.46
CA ASN A 34 1.66 -5.18 6.06
C ASN A 34 3.10 -4.97 5.54
N LYS A 35 3.83 -6.07 5.31
CA LYS A 35 5.21 -6.05 4.79
C LYS A 35 5.25 -5.74 3.31
N SER A 36 4.57 -4.68 2.88
CA SER A 36 4.81 -4.18 1.53
C SER A 36 6.05 -3.31 1.52
N HIS A 37 6.90 -3.53 0.53
CA HIS A 37 8.14 -2.82 0.36
C HIS A 37 8.09 -1.98 -0.91
N LEU A 38 8.49 -0.71 -0.84
CA LEU A 38 8.59 0.14 -2.01
C LEU A 38 9.81 -0.33 -2.82
N VAL A 39 9.54 -0.93 -3.98
CA VAL A 39 10.58 -1.42 -4.90
C VAL A 39 11.11 -0.26 -5.72
N GLU A 40 10.20 0.56 -6.25
CA GLU A 40 10.54 1.64 -7.17
C GLU A 40 9.54 2.78 -7.05
N SER A 41 10.03 4.02 -7.19
CA SER A 41 9.18 5.17 -7.44
C SER A 41 9.86 6.15 -8.41
N TYR A 42 9.22 6.37 -9.55
CA TYR A 42 9.75 7.17 -10.64
C TYR A 42 8.66 7.98 -11.32
N GLN A 43 9.06 9.03 -12.03
CA GLN A 43 8.16 9.80 -12.88
C GLN A 43 8.09 9.12 -14.25
N ALA A 44 6.90 8.67 -14.66
CA ALA A 44 6.71 8.07 -15.99
C ALA A 44 6.54 9.16 -17.06
N CYS A 45 5.83 10.23 -16.73
CA CYS A 45 5.65 11.39 -17.58
C CYS A 45 5.20 12.61 -16.76
N ASP A 46 4.99 13.74 -17.43
CA ASP A 46 4.61 14.97 -16.75
C ASP A 46 3.28 14.81 -15.98
N GLY A 47 3.32 15.11 -14.68
CA GLY A 47 2.22 14.91 -13.73
C GLY A 47 1.87 13.47 -13.35
N VAL A 48 2.64 12.45 -13.79
CA VAL A 48 2.35 11.04 -13.50
C VAL A 48 3.56 10.32 -12.94
N TYR A 49 3.38 9.84 -11.71
CA TYR A 49 4.35 9.07 -10.97
C TYR A 49 3.88 7.64 -10.82
N VAL A 50 4.82 6.72 -10.95
CA VAL A 50 4.62 5.29 -10.76
C VAL A 50 5.28 4.91 -9.45
N SER A 51 4.54 4.17 -8.62
CA SER A 51 5.11 3.53 -7.44
C SER A 51 4.83 2.04 -7.51
N VAL A 52 5.88 1.24 -7.32
CA VAL A 52 5.83 -0.22 -7.36
C VAL A 52 6.06 -0.74 -5.96
N LEU A 53 5.06 -1.43 -5.41
CA LEU A 53 5.17 -2.10 -4.13
C LEU A 53 5.26 -3.61 -4.36
N LEU A 54 6.15 -4.26 -3.61
CA LEU A 54 6.18 -5.71 -3.47
C LEU A 54 5.40 -6.09 -2.23
N ASP A 55 4.37 -6.92 -2.38
CA ASP A 55 3.66 -7.57 -1.30
C ASP A 55 4.18 -9.01 -1.16
N ASP A 56 4.94 -9.26 -0.09
CA ASP A 56 5.52 -10.56 0.26
C ASP A 56 4.90 -11.16 1.55
N THR A 57 3.74 -10.64 1.94
CA THR A 57 3.15 -10.90 3.26
C THR A 57 2.78 -12.36 3.50
N GLY A 58 2.59 -13.16 2.45
CA GLY A 58 2.09 -14.53 2.58
C GLY A 58 3.12 -15.61 2.93
N GLY A 59 4.38 -15.24 3.22
CA GLY A 59 5.39 -16.19 3.70
C GLY A 59 5.88 -17.18 2.63
N ALA A 60 6.51 -18.29 3.06
CA ALA A 60 7.29 -19.17 2.18
C ALA A 60 6.51 -19.85 1.03
N THR A 61 5.19 -19.96 1.15
CA THR A 61 4.35 -20.69 0.19
C THR A 61 3.38 -19.79 -0.57
N ALA A 62 3.27 -18.51 -0.20
CA ALA A 62 2.39 -17.60 -0.92
C ALA A 62 3.14 -16.93 -2.07
N PRO A 63 2.46 -16.69 -3.20
CA PRO A 63 3.02 -15.90 -4.28
C PRO A 63 3.25 -14.46 -3.83
N PHE A 64 4.37 -13.89 -4.25
CA PHE A 64 4.65 -12.46 -4.16
C PHE A 64 3.88 -11.70 -5.24
N PHE A 65 3.42 -10.49 -4.91
CA PHE A 65 2.68 -9.65 -5.84
C PHE A 65 3.35 -8.29 -6.00
N TYR A 66 3.52 -7.87 -7.24
CA TYR A 66 3.91 -6.51 -7.58
C TYR A 66 2.66 -5.68 -7.84
N GLN A 67 2.48 -4.65 -7.04
CA GLN A 67 1.36 -3.71 -7.09
C GLN A 67 1.86 -2.38 -7.66
N TYR A 68 1.28 -1.97 -8.79
CA TYR A 68 1.61 -0.72 -9.47
C TYR A 68 0.56 0.34 -9.15
N TYR A 69 1.03 1.49 -8.71
CA TYR A 69 0.19 2.65 -8.39
C TYR A 69 0.54 3.81 -9.31
N LEU A 70 -0.48 4.50 -9.82
CA LEU A 70 -0.34 5.76 -10.53
C LEU A 70 -0.76 6.91 -9.62
N MET A 71 0.10 7.91 -9.51
CA MET A 71 -0.08 9.04 -8.60
C MET A 71 0.31 10.36 -9.28
N ASP A 72 -0.14 11.47 -8.70
CA ASP A 72 0.21 12.83 -9.13
C ASP A 72 1.49 13.37 -8.44
N HIS A 73 2.04 12.60 -7.49
CA HIS A 73 3.27 12.93 -6.77
C HIS A 73 4.15 11.68 -6.57
N ARG A 74 5.44 11.92 -6.30
CA ARG A 74 6.41 10.85 -6.02
C ARG A 74 6.23 10.32 -4.60
N VAL A 75 6.18 8.99 -4.46
CA VAL A 75 6.18 8.33 -3.15
C VAL A 75 7.61 8.03 -2.75
N VAL A 76 8.03 8.55 -1.60
CA VAL A 76 9.40 8.34 -1.07
C VAL A 76 9.39 7.44 0.17
N SER A 77 8.22 7.20 0.75
CA SER A 77 8.04 6.41 1.97
C SER A 77 6.65 5.79 2.03
N LEU A 78 6.54 4.58 2.59
CA LEU A 78 5.28 3.87 2.80
C LEU A 78 4.58 4.19 4.12
N LYS A 79 5.05 5.19 4.87
CA LYS A 79 4.40 5.64 6.12
C LYS A 79 2.90 5.92 5.95
N ASP A 80 2.51 6.33 4.75
CA ASP A 80 1.14 6.66 4.39
C ASP A 80 0.53 5.68 3.38
N LYS A 81 0.88 4.37 3.44
CA LYS A 81 0.36 3.35 2.52
C LYS A 81 -1.18 3.40 2.37
N LYS A 82 -1.91 3.75 3.44
CA LYS A 82 -3.38 3.91 3.45
C LYS A 82 -3.91 5.03 2.55
N GLN A 83 -3.05 5.97 2.16
CA GLN A 83 -3.39 7.08 1.27
C GLN A 83 -3.15 6.73 -0.21
N LEU A 84 -2.54 5.58 -0.50
CA LEU A 84 -2.38 5.12 -1.88
C LEU A 84 -3.76 4.81 -2.48
N PRO A 85 -4.01 5.20 -3.74
CA PRO A 85 -5.21 4.78 -4.46
C PRO A 85 -5.21 3.25 -4.65
N ALA A 86 -6.30 2.71 -5.21
CA ALA A 86 -6.28 1.31 -5.65
C ALA A 86 -5.14 1.08 -6.67
N PRO A 87 -4.42 -0.06 -6.60
CA PRO A 87 -3.39 -0.38 -7.59
C PRO A 87 -4.04 -0.52 -8.98
N VAL A 88 -3.37 0.01 -10.01
CA VAL A 88 -3.85 -0.09 -11.41
C VAL A 88 -3.53 -1.44 -12.02
N LEU A 89 -2.49 -2.11 -11.52
CA LEU A 89 -2.02 -3.41 -11.97
C LEU A 89 -1.48 -4.20 -10.77
N ILE A 90 -1.87 -5.47 -10.68
CA ILE A 90 -1.27 -6.47 -9.80
C ILE A 90 -0.73 -7.61 -10.67
N SER A 91 0.56 -7.91 -10.56
CA SER A 91 1.21 -8.96 -11.36
C SER A 91 2.26 -9.72 -10.56
N ASP A 92 2.75 -10.83 -11.11
CA ASP A 92 3.87 -11.60 -10.52
C ASP A 92 5.26 -11.07 -10.88
N VAL A 93 5.34 -9.99 -11.67
CA VAL A 93 6.60 -9.40 -12.13
C VAL A 93 6.72 -7.92 -11.80
N GLY A 94 7.91 -7.51 -11.36
CA GLY A 94 8.25 -6.12 -11.08
C GLY A 94 8.73 -5.32 -12.30
N SER A 95 8.66 -5.91 -13.50
CA SER A 95 9.23 -5.34 -14.73
C SER A 95 8.20 -4.77 -15.72
N ALA A 96 6.96 -4.51 -15.30
CA ALA A 96 5.98 -3.87 -16.17
C ALA A 96 6.45 -2.46 -16.57
N LYS A 97 6.32 -2.14 -17.86
CA LYS A 97 6.72 -0.84 -18.41
C LYS A 97 5.51 0.08 -18.54
N ILE A 98 5.57 1.24 -17.89
CA ILE A 98 4.56 2.29 -17.99
C ILE A 98 5.02 3.32 -19.01
N ILE A 99 4.25 3.50 -20.08
CA ILE A 99 4.55 4.41 -21.18
C ILE A 99 3.40 5.39 -21.36
N CYS A 100 3.68 6.68 -21.42
CA CYS A 100 2.68 7.69 -21.71
C CYS A 100 2.68 8.00 -23.21
N ASP A 101 1.53 7.84 -23.86
CA ASP A 101 1.29 8.16 -25.26
C ASP A 101 0.17 9.20 -25.35
N GLY A 102 0.57 10.48 -25.43
CA GLY A 102 -0.35 11.61 -25.42
C GLY A 102 -1.25 11.63 -24.17
N ASN A 103 -2.54 11.32 -24.37
CA ASN A 103 -3.53 11.25 -23.28
C ASN A 103 -3.79 9.83 -22.76
N ARG A 104 -3.01 8.84 -23.21
CA ARG A 104 -3.10 7.45 -22.78
C ARG A 104 -1.87 7.04 -21.98
N ILE A 105 -2.08 6.20 -20.98
CA ILE A 105 -1.03 5.52 -20.23
C ILE A 105 -1.13 4.05 -20.60
N ARG A 106 -0.11 3.51 -21.25
CA ARG A 106 -0.03 2.09 -21.59
C ARG A 106 0.83 1.36 -20.59
N ILE A 107 0.32 0.24 -20.09
CA ILE A 107 1.01 -0.64 -19.16
C ILE A 107 1.36 -1.93 -19.91
N ASN A 108 2.65 -2.11 -20.21
CA ASN A 108 3.15 -3.31 -20.89
C ASN A 108 3.68 -4.29 -19.85
N VAL A 109 3.08 -5.48 -19.78
CA VAL A 109 3.48 -6.52 -18.82
C VAL A 109 3.60 -7.87 -19.53
N THR A 110 4.67 -8.60 -19.24
CA THR A 110 4.99 -9.91 -19.85
C THR A 110 4.81 -11.08 -18.89
N GLY A 111 4.38 -10.81 -17.66
CA GLY A 111 4.07 -11.81 -16.63
C GLY A 111 2.58 -12.07 -16.51
N ARG A 112 2.20 -12.81 -15.46
CA ARG A 112 0.79 -13.03 -15.13
C ARG A 112 0.20 -11.79 -14.51
N VAL A 113 -0.95 -11.38 -15.03
CA VAL A 113 -1.76 -10.30 -14.48
C VAL A 113 -2.83 -10.91 -13.59
N PHE A 114 -2.82 -10.56 -12.31
CA PHE A 114 -3.85 -10.97 -11.36
C PHE A 114 -5.02 -9.98 -11.36
N GLU A 115 -4.72 -8.69 -11.43
CA GLU A 115 -5.73 -7.64 -11.44
C GLU A 115 -5.29 -6.45 -12.31
N PHE A 116 -6.24 -5.85 -13.00
CA PHE A 116 -6.06 -4.60 -13.73
C PHE A 116 -7.31 -3.73 -13.61
N THR A 117 -7.11 -2.42 -13.44
CA THR A 117 -8.19 -1.44 -13.45
C THR A 117 -7.80 -0.17 -14.20
N ASN A 118 -8.72 0.33 -15.02
CA ASN A 118 -8.62 1.62 -15.69
C ASN A 118 -9.44 2.71 -15.00
N ARG A 119 -9.97 2.45 -13.79
CA ARG A 119 -10.86 3.36 -13.07
C ARG A 119 -10.13 4.42 -12.25
N VAL A 120 -8.80 4.30 -12.11
CA VAL A 120 -8.00 5.27 -11.37
C VAL A 120 -7.92 6.56 -12.18
N LEU A 121 -8.35 7.67 -11.58
CA LEU A 121 -8.29 8.97 -12.21
C LEU A 121 -6.87 9.53 -12.11
N VAL A 122 -6.17 9.53 -13.23
CA VAL A 122 -4.83 10.13 -13.36
C VAL A 122 -4.93 11.35 -14.26
N LYS A 123 -4.32 12.46 -13.86
CA LYS A 123 -4.34 13.71 -14.62
C LYS A 123 -2.94 14.02 -15.16
N ASN A 124 -2.87 14.71 -16.28
CA ASN A 124 -1.63 15.35 -16.74
C ASN A 124 -1.36 16.64 -15.94
N ALA A 125 -0.21 17.27 -16.15
CA ALA A 125 0.13 18.54 -15.50
C ALA A 125 -0.86 19.69 -15.82
N GLN A 126 -1.60 19.58 -16.93
CA GLN A 126 -2.65 20.51 -17.34
C GLN A 126 -4.03 20.17 -16.73
N GLY A 127 -4.13 19.14 -15.88
CA GLY A 127 -5.35 18.73 -15.20
C GLY A 127 -6.33 17.87 -16.02
N SER A 128 -5.98 17.50 -17.25
CA SER A 128 -6.80 16.63 -18.10
C SER A 128 -6.66 15.16 -17.71
N ALA A 129 -7.78 14.43 -17.66
CA ALA A 129 -7.79 13.01 -17.33
C ALA A 129 -7.14 12.16 -18.43
N ARG A 130 -6.28 11.23 -18.03
CA ARG A 130 -5.62 10.26 -18.90
C ARG A 130 -6.32 8.90 -18.85
N HIS A 131 -6.48 8.27 -20.00
CA HIS A 131 -7.00 6.91 -20.09
C HIS A 131 -5.90 5.88 -19.85
N ILE A 132 -6.19 4.80 -19.13
CA ILE A 132 -5.21 3.77 -18.79
C ILE A 132 -5.54 2.51 -19.60
N ASP A 133 -4.58 2.04 -20.37
CA ASP A 133 -4.68 0.86 -21.23
C ASP A 133 -3.68 -0.21 -20.77
N LEU A 134 -4.16 -1.45 -20.62
CA LEU A 134 -3.29 -2.60 -20.40
C LEU A 134 -2.91 -3.24 -21.72
N VAL A 135 -1.62 -3.48 -21.92
CA VAL A 135 -1.10 -4.33 -22.98
C VAL A 135 -0.41 -5.51 -22.30
N ALA A 136 -1.19 -6.54 -22.00
CA ALA A 136 -0.68 -7.79 -21.47
C ALA A 136 -0.18 -8.66 -22.62
N ILE A 137 1.10 -9.03 -22.58
CA ILE A 137 1.69 -9.97 -23.52
C ILE A 137 1.79 -11.29 -22.76
N SER A 138 0.77 -12.16 -22.91
CA SER A 138 0.85 -13.53 -22.41
C SER A 138 1.88 -14.26 -23.25
N GLN A 139 2.89 -14.86 -22.60
CA GLN A 139 3.70 -15.92 -23.20
C GLN A 139 2.96 -17.26 -23.14
#